data_AF-A8Y2J4-F1
#
_entry.id   AF-A8Y2J4-F1
#
_cell.length_a   1.000
_cell.length_b   1.000
_cell.length_c   1.000
_cell.angle_alpha   90.00
_cell.angle_beta   90.00
_cell.angle_gamma   90.00
#
_symmetry.space_group_name_H-M   'P 1'
#
loop_
_entity.id
_entity.type
_entity.pdbx_description
1 polymer ?
#
loop_
_entity_poly.entity_id
_entity_poly.type
_entity_poly.pdbx_seq_one_letter_code
_entity_poly.pdbx_strand_id
1 'polypeptide(L)'
;MRYALAACLLLLAASSFVDAKKKKVADDELGELLDNIDADEEKKSVEPAKNPCEDHQCGWGKECVVGKKGEPTCECISKCPELDGDPMDKVCANNNQTFTSLCDLYRERCLCKRKSKECVKATNAKVHLEYLGECKKLDECTEEHMAQFPERMADWLFQVMKELKKRRELHKLEWEELLSEAENDDEKKHVYPVIWKFCELDTKPHDKSVSHHELIPITAPVIPMESCIKPFLEGCDANNDGNISIKEWGKCLGLKEGEIQERC
;
A
#
# COMPACT_ATOMS: atom_id res chain seq x y z
N MET A 1 -51.31 35.93 38.76
CA MET A 1 -52.25 34.95 38.15
C MET A 1 -51.53 33.59 38.23
N ARG A 2 -51.78 32.69 39.21
CA ARG A 2 -52.93 31.76 39.37
C ARG A 2 -53.16 30.97 38.06
N TYR A 3 -53.03 29.64 37.88
CA TYR A 3 -53.16 28.38 38.67
C TYR A 3 -52.24 27.30 38.00
N ALA A 4 -51.52 26.36 38.66
CA ALA A 4 -51.92 25.11 39.35
C ALA A 4 -52.66 24.10 38.44
N LEU A 5 -52.52 22.76 38.44
CA LEU A 5 -51.73 21.68 39.09
C LEU A 5 -52.27 20.33 38.50
N ALA A 6 -51.68 19.18 38.90
CA ALA A 6 -52.09 17.77 38.73
C ALA A 6 -51.53 17.05 37.46
N ALA A 7 -50.60 16.09 37.49
CA ALA A 7 -50.32 14.93 38.37
C ALA A 7 -51.42 13.86 38.40
N CYS A 8 -51.15 12.66 37.84
CA CYS A 8 -51.23 11.40 38.61
C CYS A 8 -50.65 10.20 37.84
N LEU A 9 -49.84 9.43 38.57
CA LEU A 9 -49.30 8.10 38.29
C LEU A 9 -50.36 6.99 38.52
N LEU A 10 -50.00 5.76 38.10
CA LEU A 10 -50.27 4.41 38.67
C LEU A 10 -50.78 3.44 37.58
N LEU A 11 -49.98 2.48 37.09
CA LEU A 11 -49.57 1.16 37.65
C LEU A 11 -50.69 0.08 37.70
N LEU A 12 -50.43 -0.98 36.91
CA LEU A 12 -50.58 -2.42 37.16
C LEU A 12 -51.92 -3.19 36.96
N ALA A 13 -51.77 -4.20 36.07
CA ALA A 13 -52.08 -5.63 36.23
C ALA A 13 -53.50 -6.19 36.00
N ALA A 14 -53.61 -6.90 34.87
CA ALA A 14 -54.08 -8.28 34.64
C ALA A 14 -55.41 -8.81 35.25
N SER A 15 -56.26 -9.39 34.39
CA SER A 15 -56.97 -10.70 34.52
C SER A 15 -57.85 -10.91 33.27
N SER A 16 -57.64 -11.86 32.34
CA SER A 16 -57.86 -13.33 32.33
C SER A 16 -59.04 -13.80 31.43
N PHE A 17 -58.82 -14.92 30.70
CA PHE A 17 -59.77 -15.97 30.20
C PHE A 17 -60.66 -15.72 28.95
N VAL A 18 -60.95 -16.63 27.98
CA VAL A 18 -60.70 -18.08 27.70
C VAL A 18 -60.92 -18.38 26.17
N ASP A 19 -60.07 -19.29 25.65
CA ASP A 19 -60.16 -20.35 24.58
C ASP A 19 -60.78 -20.30 23.15
N ALA A 20 -59.95 -20.88 22.26
CA ALA A 20 -60.17 -21.92 21.21
C ALA A 20 -60.88 -21.61 19.87
N LYS A 21 -60.16 -21.77 18.73
CA LYS A 21 -60.00 -23.05 17.96
C LYS A 21 -59.33 -22.84 16.56
N LYS A 22 -58.11 -23.37 16.41
CA LYS A 22 -57.55 -24.24 15.34
C LYS A 22 -57.95 -24.03 13.84
N LYS A 23 -56.96 -23.70 12.97
CA LYS A 23 -56.62 -24.48 11.74
C LYS A 23 -55.24 -24.08 11.19
N LYS A 24 -54.33 -25.05 11.09
CA LYS A 24 -52.95 -25.01 10.59
C LYS A 24 -52.89 -26.05 9.47
N VAL A 25 -52.63 -25.67 8.21
CA VAL A 25 -52.31 -26.60 7.10
C VAL A 25 -51.48 -25.82 6.06
N ALA A 26 -50.47 -26.52 5.51
CA ALA A 26 -49.53 -26.17 4.45
C ALA A 26 -48.19 -25.61 4.94
N ASP A 27 -47.30 -26.53 5.35
CA ASP A 27 -45.83 -26.43 5.24
C ASP A 27 -45.22 -27.81 5.55
N ASP A 28 -45.80 -28.87 4.98
CA ASP A 28 -45.45 -30.27 5.29
C ASP A 28 -45.09 -31.03 4.00
N GLU A 29 -44.14 -30.49 3.25
CA GLU A 29 -43.57 -31.18 2.08
C GLU A 29 -42.06 -30.90 1.88
N LEU A 30 -41.37 -30.44 2.92
CA LEU A 30 -39.90 -30.27 2.89
C LEU A 30 -39.19 -30.97 4.06
N GLY A 31 -39.95 -31.58 4.99
CA GLY A 31 -39.40 -32.28 6.16
C GLY A 31 -39.02 -33.74 5.90
N GLU A 32 -39.72 -34.45 5.00
CA GLU A 32 -39.52 -35.90 4.82
C GLU A 32 -38.36 -36.30 3.88
N LEU A 33 -37.61 -35.33 3.34
CA LEU A 33 -36.43 -35.62 2.51
C LEU A 33 -35.11 -35.67 3.28
N LEU A 34 -35.11 -35.39 4.59
CA LEU A 34 -33.90 -35.40 5.42
C LEU A 34 -33.75 -36.64 6.34
N ASP A 35 -34.77 -37.50 6.43
CA ASP A 35 -34.77 -38.61 7.42
C ASP A 35 -34.39 -39.99 6.85
N ASN A 36 -33.83 -40.07 5.62
CA ASN A 36 -33.46 -41.35 4.99
C ASN A 36 -31.98 -41.49 4.62
N ILE A 37 -31.05 -40.87 5.36
CA ILE A 37 -29.62 -41.15 5.21
C ILE A 37 -28.98 -41.41 6.59
N ASP A 38 -29.47 -42.43 7.28
CA ASP A 38 -28.71 -43.06 8.37
C ASP A 38 -28.72 -44.59 8.15
N ALA A 39 -27.81 -45.03 7.30
CA ALA A 39 -27.35 -46.41 7.25
C ALA A 39 -25.89 -46.44 6.75
N ASP A 40 -24.98 -46.50 7.73
CA ASP A 40 -23.63 -47.06 7.64
C ASP A 40 -22.75 -46.68 6.43
N GLU A 41 -22.13 -45.50 6.49
CA GLU A 41 -20.72 -45.35 6.11
C GLU A 41 -20.04 -44.37 7.07
N GLU A 42 -19.02 -44.83 7.81
CA GLU A 42 -18.04 -43.95 8.45
C GLU A 42 -17.27 -43.16 7.38
N LYS A 43 -17.92 -42.15 6.78
CA LYS A 43 -17.23 -41.13 5.99
C LYS A 43 -16.57 -40.18 6.97
N LYS A 44 -15.32 -40.51 7.30
CA LYS A 44 -14.34 -39.57 7.86
C LYS A 44 -14.40 -38.30 7.02
N SER A 45 -15.01 -37.24 7.56
CA SER A 45 -15.05 -35.93 6.92
C SER A 45 -13.60 -35.44 6.84
N VAL A 46 -12.95 -35.69 5.71
CA VAL A 46 -11.66 -35.08 5.39
C VAL A 46 -11.97 -33.61 5.17
N GLU A 47 -11.71 -32.77 6.17
CA GLU A 47 -11.60 -31.34 5.91
C GLU A 47 -10.62 -31.17 4.73
N PRO A 48 -10.99 -30.44 3.67
CA PRO A 48 -10.06 -30.22 2.57
C PRO A 48 -8.80 -29.59 3.15
N ALA A 49 -7.67 -30.28 2.98
CA ALA A 49 -6.38 -29.78 3.44
C ALA A 49 -6.20 -28.38 2.85
N LYS A 50 -6.13 -27.36 3.72
CA LYS A 50 -5.91 -25.97 3.31
C LYS A 50 -4.70 -25.90 2.39
N ASN A 51 -4.80 -25.12 1.32
CA ASN A 51 -3.70 -24.99 0.38
C ASN A 51 -2.50 -24.35 1.12
N PRO A 52 -1.32 -25.00 1.18
CA PRO A 52 -0.16 -24.46 1.88
C PRO A 52 0.32 -23.10 1.35
N CYS A 53 -0.07 -22.74 0.12
CA CYS A 53 0.24 -21.48 -0.51
C CYS A 53 -0.78 -20.36 -0.27
N GLU A 54 -1.90 -20.62 0.40
CA GLU A 54 -2.97 -19.64 0.61
C GLU A 54 -2.48 -18.44 1.44
N ASP A 55 -1.71 -18.70 2.50
CA ASP A 55 -1.16 -17.67 3.40
C ASP A 55 0.36 -17.47 3.21
N HIS A 56 1.00 -18.16 2.26
CA HIS A 56 2.45 -18.09 2.07
C HIS A 56 2.85 -17.00 1.07
N GLN A 57 3.40 -15.89 1.60
CA GLN A 57 3.85 -14.78 0.77
C GLN A 57 5.28 -15.00 0.26
N CYS A 58 5.40 -15.07 -1.07
CA CYS A 58 6.69 -15.12 -1.74
C CYS A 58 7.22 -13.71 -2.04
N GLY A 59 8.54 -13.56 -2.02
CA GLY A 59 9.18 -12.31 -2.42
C GLY A 59 8.99 -11.99 -3.91
N TRP A 60 9.25 -10.74 -4.28
CA TRP A 60 9.10 -10.19 -5.64
C TRP A 60 9.61 -11.10 -6.77
N GLY A 61 8.78 -11.25 -7.81
CA GLY A 61 9.08 -12.06 -8.99
C GLY A 61 8.94 -13.56 -8.76
N LYS A 62 8.37 -13.97 -7.63
CA LYS A 62 8.13 -15.37 -7.27
C LYS A 62 6.66 -15.62 -6.98
N GLU A 63 6.23 -16.84 -7.24
CA GLU A 63 4.91 -17.37 -6.89
C GLU A 63 5.06 -18.60 -5.99
N CYS A 64 4.06 -18.85 -5.15
CA CYS A 64 4.05 -20.02 -4.30
C CYS A 64 3.54 -21.23 -5.08
N VAL A 65 4.30 -22.32 -5.04
CA VAL A 65 3.94 -23.62 -5.59
C VAL A 65 4.02 -24.68 -4.49
N VAL A 66 3.11 -25.66 -4.53
CA VAL A 66 3.13 -26.78 -3.58
C VAL A 66 4.17 -27.80 -4.02
N GLY A 67 5.18 -28.00 -3.18
CA GLY A 67 6.25 -28.95 -3.36
C GLY A 67 5.79 -30.42 -3.26
N LYS A 68 6.71 -31.34 -3.57
CA LYS A 68 6.41 -32.77 -3.64
C LYS A 68 5.99 -33.40 -2.30
N LYS A 69 6.31 -32.77 -1.17
CA LYS A 69 5.95 -33.22 0.18
C LYS A 69 4.79 -32.42 0.76
N GLY A 70 4.09 -31.63 -0.05
CA GLY A 70 2.99 -30.77 0.39
C GLY A 70 3.46 -29.49 1.09
N GLU A 71 4.72 -29.09 0.93
CA GLU A 71 5.29 -27.87 1.51
C GLU A 71 5.18 -26.67 0.54
N PRO A 72 4.89 -25.45 1.03
CA PRO A 72 4.90 -24.27 0.17
C PRO A 72 6.35 -23.90 -0.23
N THR A 73 6.59 -23.70 -1.52
CA THR A 73 7.89 -23.33 -2.08
C THR A 73 7.74 -22.12 -3.00
N CYS A 74 8.64 -21.15 -2.91
CA CYS A 74 8.63 -19.99 -3.80
C CYS A 74 9.48 -20.21 -5.06
N GLU A 75 8.83 -20.32 -6.21
CA GLU A 75 9.48 -20.41 -7.52
C GLU A 75 9.34 -19.11 -8.31
N CYS A 76 10.13 -18.94 -9.38
CA CYS A 76 9.96 -17.73 -10.20
C CYS A 76 8.62 -17.79 -10.91
N ILE A 77 7.96 -16.64 -11.06
CA ILE A 77 6.68 -16.55 -11.77
C ILE A 77 6.82 -17.20 -13.15
N SER A 78 5.95 -18.15 -13.44
CA SER A 78 5.93 -18.92 -14.68
C SER A 78 5.52 -18.05 -15.86
N LYS A 79 4.42 -17.31 -15.73
CA LYS A 79 3.89 -16.38 -16.75
C LYS A 79 3.28 -15.14 -16.08
N CYS A 80 3.59 -13.96 -16.61
CA CYS A 80 2.96 -12.71 -16.17
C CYS A 80 1.56 -12.54 -16.82
N PRO A 81 0.63 -11.82 -16.17
CA PRO A 81 -0.67 -11.50 -16.75
C PRO A 81 -0.54 -10.81 -18.10
N GLU A 82 -1.47 -11.11 -19.01
CA GLU A 82 -1.56 -10.38 -20.27
C GLU A 82 -2.19 -9.01 -20.02
N LEU A 83 -1.56 -7.98 -20.55
CA LEU A 83 -1.96 -6.59 -20.40
C LEU A 83 -2.60 -6.07 -21.70
N ASP A 84 -3.42 -5.04 -21.59
CA ASP A 84 -4.11 -4.40 -22.73
C ASP A 84 -3.19 -3.50 -23.56
N GLY A 85 -1.94 -3.32 -23.13
CA GLY A 85 -0.93 -2.54 -23.81
C GLY A 85 -0.88 -1.08 -23.38
N ASP A 86 -1.46 -0.72 -22.23
CA ASP A 86 -1.31 0.62 -21.64
C ASP A 86 0.19 0.96 -21.46
N PRO A 87 0.69 2.07 -22.03
CA PRO A 87 2.04 2.55 -21.78
C PRO A 87 2.40 2.74 -20.29
N MET A 88 1.42 2.95 -19.42
CA MET A 88 1.61 3.12 -17.98
C MET A 88 1.90 1.81 -17.24
N ASP A 89 1.59 0.66 -17.83
CA ASP A 89 1.94 -0.64 -17.24
C ASP A 89 3.43 -0.95 -17.36
N LYS A 90 4.10 -0.35 -18.35
CA LYS A 90 5.53 -0.51 -18.56
C LYS A 90 6.31 0.05 -17.39
N VAL A 91 7.54 -0.41 -17.25
CA VAL A 91 8.44 0.07 -16.20
C VAL A 91 9.86 0.25 -16.70
N CYS A 92 10.56 1.24 -16.15
CA CYS A 92 11.97 1.47 -16.42
C CYS A 92 12.80 0.89 -15.29
N ALA A 93 13.82 0.12 -15.66
CA ALA A 93 14.78 -0.43 -14.73
C ALA A 93 16.03 0.44 -14.55
N ASN A 94 16.76 0.21 -13.46
CA ASN A 94 18.00 0.89 -13.12
C ASN A 94 19.15 0.73 -14.14
N ASN A 95 19.02 -0.21 -15.08
CA ASN A 95 19.94 -0.42 -16.19
C ASN A 95 19.44 0.21 -17.51
N ASN A 96 18.45 1.11 -17.42
CA ASN A 96 17.80 1.80 -18.54
C ASN A 96 17.12 0.86 -19.54
N GLN A 97 16.69 -0.32 -19.08
CA GLN A 97 15.88 -1.25 -19.85
C GLN A 97 14.40 -1.09 -19.51
N THR A 98 13.56 -0.90 -20.53
CA THR A 98 12.10 -0.92 -20.38
C THR A 98 11.60 -2.36 -20.33
N PHE A 99 10.78 -2.68 -19.34
CA PHE A 99 10.00 -3.92 -19.25
C PHE A 99 8.53 -3.65 -19.53
N THR A 100 7.83 -4.66 -20.03
CA THR A 100 6.39 -4.61 -20.35
C THR A 100 5.52 -4.44 -19.12
N SER A 101 5.96 -4.97 -17.98
CA SER A 101 5.26 -4.84 -16.71
C SER A 101 6.21 -4.92 -15.52
N LEU A 102 5.73 -4.51 -14.36
CA LEU A 102 6.42 -4.76 -13.09
C LEU A 102 6.65 -6.26 -12.83
N CYS A 103 5.68 -7.10 -13.22
CA CYS A 103 5.80 -8.55 -13.11
C CYS A 103 6.99 -9.06 -13.94
N ASP A 104 7.10 -8.62 -15.20
CA ASP A 104 8.14 -9.08 -16.12
C ASP A 104 9.55 -8.68 -15.63
N LEU A 105 9.69 -7.47 -15.08
CA LEU A 105 10.95 -7.01 -14.48
C LEU A 105 11.42 -7.95 -13.37
N TYR A 106 10.55 -8.25 -12.40
CA TYR A 106 10.94 -9.09 -11.27
C TYR A 106 11.02 -10.58 -11.61
N ARG A 107 10.21 -11.06 -12.57
CA ARG A 107 10.32 -12.41 -13.13
C ARG A 107 11.69 -12.60 -13.76
N GLU A 108 12.12 -11.68 -14.64
CA GLU A 108 13.45 -11.71 -15.27
C GLU A 108 14.55 -11.69 -14.20
N ARG A 109 14.44 -10.80 -13.20
CA ARG A 109 15.38 -10.76 -12.06
C ARG A 109 15.50 -12.12 -11.38
N CYS A 110 14.36 -12.77 -11.10
CA CYS A 110 14.31 -14.06 -10.44
C CYS A 110 14.99 -15.15 -11.27
N LEU A 111 14.63 -15.25 -12.56
CA LEU A 111 15.18 -16.24 -13.49
C LEU A 111 16.68 -16.09 -13.64
N CYS A 112 17.18 -14.85 -13.80
CA CYS A 112 18.60 -14.58 -13.93
C CYS A 112 19.38 -14.82 -12.64
N LYS A 113 18.83 -14.51 -11.46
CA LYS A 113 19.44 -14.90 -10.17
C LYS A 113 19.59 -16.41 -10.03
N ARG A 114 18.63 -17.19 -10.55
CA ARG A 114 18.67 -18.66 -10.55
C ARG A 114 19.48 -19.26 -11.71
N LYS A 115 20.04 -18.43 -12.60
CA LYS A 115 20.72 -18.87 -13.84
C LYS A 115 19.84 -19.81 -14.68
N SER A 116 18.54 -19.54 -14.73
CA SER A 116 17.61 -20.28 -15.58
C SER A 116 17.96 -20.10 -17.06
N LYS A 117 17.62 -21.10 -17.88
CA LYS A 117 17.75 -21.01 -19.35
C LYS A 117 16.84 -19.95 -19.95
N GLU A 118 15.75 -19.60 -19.26
CA GLU A 118 14.80 -18.56 -19.67
C GLU A 118 15.28 -17.13 -19.35
N CYS A 119 16.37 -16.98 -18.59
CA CYS A 119 16.97 -15.66 -18.36
C CYS A 119 17.44 -15.08 -19.69
N VAL A 120 16.95 -13.88 -20.03
CA VAL A 120 17.33 -13.21 -21.28
C VAL A 120 18.73 -12.63 -21.16
N LYS A 121 19.04 -11.95 -20.05
CA LYS A 121 20.34 -11.30 -19.85
C LYS A 121 20.85 -11.50 -18.43
N ALA A 122 22.00 -12.15 -18.28
CA ALA A 122 22.58 -12.47 -16.97
C ALA A 122 22.79 -11.23 -16.05
N THR A 123 23.02 -10.04 -16.62
CA THR A 123 23.13 -8.79 -15.86
C THR A 123 21.83 -8.41 -15.15
N ASN A 124 20.69 -8.90 -15.62
CA ASN A 124 19.38 -8.63 -15.03
C ASN A 124 19.19 -9.33 -13.67
N ALA A 125 20.13 -10.17 -13.22
CA ALA A 125 20.14 -10.70 -11.86
C ALA A 125 20.14 -9.60 -10.77
N LYS A 126 20.57 -8.38 -11.10
CA LYS A 126 20.59 -7.21 -10.19
C LYS A 126 19.61 -6.10 -10.59
N VAL A 127 18.76 -6.35 -11.59
CA VAL A 127 17.82 -5.34 -12.07
C VAL A 127 16.81 -4.99 -10.97
N HIS A 128 16.44 -3.73 -10.86
CA HIS A 128 15.35 -3.28 -10.00
C HIS A 128 14.60 -2.15 -10.70
N LEU A 129 13.37 -1.91 -10.25
CA LEU A 129 12.55 -0.82 -10.72
C LEU A 129 13.23 0.51 -10.41
N GLU A 130 13.34 1.39 -11.40
CA GLU A 130 13.77 2.78 -11.23
C GLU A 130 12.54 3.69 -11.11
N TYR A 131 11.64 3.62 -12.08
CA TYR A 131 10.37 4.35 -12.11
C TYR A 131 9.33 3.66 -12.99
N LEU A 132 8.06 4.02 -12.77
CA LEU A 132 6.91 3.55 -13.55
C LEU A 132 6.83 4.27 -14.90
N GLY A 133 6.45 3.55 -15.95
CA GLY A 133 6.47 3.98 -17.34
C GLY A 133 7.72 3.52 -18.09
N GLU A 134 7.75 3.77 -19.39
CA GLU A 134 8.90 3.41 -20.23
C GLU A 134 10.14 4.26 -19.96
N CYS A 135 11.34 3.69 -20.20
CA CYS A 135 12.58 4.43 -20.05
C CYS A 135 12.64 5.62 -21.01
N LYS A 136 12.91 6.79 -20.42
CA LYS A 136 13.10 8.06 -21.11
C LYS A 136 14.56 8.46 -21.04
N LYS A 137 14.99 9.23 -22.05
CA LYS A 137 16.25 9.96 -21.98
C LYS A 137 16.06 11.14 -21.04
N LEU A 138 16.69 11.08 -19.87
CA LEU A 138 16.71 12.17 -18.91
C LEU A 138 17.89 13.11 -19.25
N ASP A 139 17.69 14.40 -19.06
CA ASP A 139 18.77 15.38 -19.15
C ASP A 139 19.77 15.22 -17.99
N GLU A 140 20.97 15.76 -18.11
CA GLU A 140 21.97 15.64 -17.04
C GLU A 140 21.59 16.49 -15.81
N CYS A 141 21.74 15.92 -14.62
CA CYS A 141 21.64 16.69 -13.37
C CYS A 141 22.94 17.47 -13.16
N THR A 142 22.92 18.77 -13.41
CA THR A 142 24.06 19.66 -13.19
C THR A 142 24.20 19.99 -11.70
N GLU A 143 25.38 20.48 -11.28
CA GLU A 143 25.59 20.93 -9.89
C GLU A 143 24.64 22.07 -9.51
N GLU A 144 24.34 22.97 -10.46
CA GLU A 144 23.36 24.05 -10.25
C GLU A 144 21.95 23.49 -10.02
N HIS A 145 21.56 22.48 -10.81
CA HIS A 145 20.29 21.81 -10.63
C HIS A 145 20.23 21.13 -9.26
N MET A 146 21.26 20.36 -8.90
CA MET A 146 21.31 19.68 -7.61
C MET A 146 21.27 20.64 -6.43
N ALA A 147 21.90 21.81 -6.52
CA ALA A 147 21.88 22.81 -5.46
C ALA A 147 20.48 23.39 -5.17
N GLN A 148 19.62 23.50 -6.19
CA GLN A 148 18.25 24.01 -6.06
C GLN A 148 17.21 22.91 -5.79
N PHE A 149 17.59 21.65 -6.04
CA PHE A 149 16.66 20.53 -6.03
C PHE A 149 15.93 20.32 -4.69
N PRO A 150 16.62 20.34 -3.52
CA PRO A 150 15.96 20.02 -2.25
C PRO A 150 14.85 21.00 -1.89
N GLU A 151 15.11 22.31 -2.06
CA GLU A 151 14.13 23.36 -1.77
C GLU A 151 12.93 23.27 -2.71
N ARG A 152 13.17 23.04 -4.02
CA ARG A 152 12.10 22.85 -5.01
C ARG A 152 11.27 21.61 -4.72
N MET A 153 11.90 20.53 -4.25
CA MET A 153 11.19 19.31 -3.84
C MET A 153 10.31 19.60 -2.61
N ALA A 154 10.83 20.29 -1.60
CA ALA A 154 10.04 20.67 -0.42
C ALA A 154 8.85 21.58 -0.76
N ASP A 155 9.06 22.56 -1.66
CA ASP A 155 7.99 23.39 -2.21
C ASP A 155 6.95 22.56 -2.99
N TRP A 156 7.40 21.61 -3.80
CA TRP A 156 6.51 20.73 -4.53
C TRP A 156 5.66 19.88 -3.57
N LEU A 157 6.26 19.31 -2.52
CA LEU A 157 5.54 18.56 -1.48
C LEU A 157 4.47 19.40 -0.80
N PHE A 158 4.78 20.67 -0.49
CA PHE A 158 3.80 21.60 0.04
C PHE A 158 2.62 21.80 -0.92
N GLN A 159 2.86 21.98 -2.22
CA GLN A 159 1.78 22.11 -3.21
C GLN A 159 0.95 20.84 -3.36
N VAL A 160 1.59 19.66 -3.34
CA VAL A 160 0.89 18.37 -3.36
C VAL A 160 -0.04 18.25 -2.17
N MET A 161 0.46 18.52 -0.96
CA MET A 161 -0.33 18.44 0.27
C MET A 161 -1.53 19.40 0.24
N LYS A 162 -1.35 20.61 -0.32
CA LYS A 162 -2.45 21.58 -0.55
C LYS A 162 -3.51 21.08 -1.52
N GLU A 163 -3.10 20.49 -2.64
CA GLU A 163 -4.05 19.94 -3.60
C GLU A 163 -4.82 18.73 -3.02
N LEU A 164 -4.17 17.88 -2.22
CA LEU A 164 -4.84 16.79 -1.50
C LEU A 164 -5.87 17.32 -0.49
N LYS A 165 -5.53 18.34 0.31
CA LYS A 165 -6.48 19.02 1.23
C LYS A 165 -7.68 19.56 0.47
N LYS A 166 -7.45 20.25 -0.66
CA LYS A 166 -8.51 20.82 -1.51
C LYS A 166 -9.44 19.75 -2.10
N ARG A 167 -8.90 18.58 -2.46
CA ARG A 167 -9.66 17.43 -2.97
C ARG A 167 -10.32 16.59 -1.86
N ARG A 168 -10.05 16.89 -0.59
CA ARG A 168 -10.46 16.09 0.59
C ARG A 168 -9.87 14.68 0.57
N GLU A 169 -8.67 14.57 0.03
CA GLU A 169 -7.88 13.34 -0.07
C GLU A 169 -6.72 13.33 0.94
N LEU A 170 -6.50 14.42 1.68
CA LEU A 170 -5.55 14.46 2.78
C LEU A 170 -6.16 13.73 3.99
N HIS A 171 -5.67 12.52 4.26
CA HIS A 171 -6.13 11.72 5.38
C HIS A 171 -5.59 12.27 6.72
N LYS A 172 -6.36 12.09 7.80
CA LYS A 172 -6.13 12.62 9.17
C LYS A 172 -6.33 14.15 9.29
N LEU A 173 -7.29 14.55 10.11
CA LEU A 173 -7.61 15.97 10.38
C LEU A 173 -6.42 16.77 10.93
N GLU A 174 -5.52 16.12 11.68
CA GLU A 174 -4.30 16.76 12.20
C GLU A 174 -3.43 17.34 11.07
N TRP A 175 -3.30 16.64 9.94
CA TRP A 175 -2.52 17.13 8.80
C TRP A 175 -3.15 18.35 8.13
N GLU A 176 -4.49 18.46 8.13
CA GLU A 176 -5.18 19.64 7.61
C GLU A 176 -4.95 20.88 8.48
N GLU A 177 -4.95 20.70 9.81
CA GLU A 177 -4.67 21.76 10.78
C GLU A 177 -3.22 22.24 10.67
N LEU A 178 -2.26 21.31 10.67
CA LEU A 178 -0.83 21.61 10.50
C LEU A 178 -0.56 22.29 9.15
N LEU A 179 -1.19 21.83 8.08
CA LEU A 179 -1.06 22.49 6.77
C LEU A 179 -1.64 23.91 6.80
N SER A 180 -2.76 24.14 7.48
CA SER A 180 -3.33 25.49 7.63
C SER A 180 -2.40 26.43 8.40
N GLU A 181 -1.65 25.92 9.37
CA GLU A 181 -0.62 26.66 10.07
C GLU A 181 0.56 26.99 9.12
N ALA A 182 1.08 26.01 8.39
CA ALA A 182 2.16 26.19 7.40
C ALA A 182 1.79 27.12 6.23
N GLU A 183 0.50 27.29 5.90
CA GLU A 183 0.05 28.27 4.91
C GLU A 183 0.21 29.72 5.38
N ASN A 184 0.29 29.94 6.70
CA ASN A 184 0.40 31.28 7.30
C ASN A 184 1.77 31.55 7.94
N ASP A 185 2.64 30.54 8.03
CA ASP A 185 3.94 30.59 8.69
C ASP A 185 5.03 30.01 7.78
N ASP A 186 5.85 30.89 7.21
CA ASP A 186 6.93 30.53 6.28
C ASP A 186 7.98 29.61 6.95
N GLU A 187 8.18 29.66 8.27
CA GLU A 187 9.11 28.76 8.97
C GLU A 187 8.62 27.32 9.01
N LYS A 188 7.29 27.11 8.92
CA LYS A 188 6.65 25.79 8.95
C LYS A 188 6.25 25.28 7.59
N LYS A 189 6.31 26.15 6.56
CA LYS A 189 5.94 25.86 5.18
C LYS A 189 6.46 24.52 4.66
N HIS A 190 7.73 24.18 4.97
CA HIS A 190 8.34 22.92 4.55
C HIS A 190 8.33 21.82 5.61
N VAL A 191 8.24 22.17 6.90
CA VAL A 191 8.34 21.22 8.01
C VAL A 191 7.26 20.13 7.91
N TYR A 192 5.99 20.53 7.82
CA TYR A 192 4.90 19.54 7.82
C TYR A 192 4.79 18.73 6.53
N PRO A 193 4.87 19.30 5.31
CA PRO A 193 4.79 18.50 4.09
C PRO A 193 5.92 17.50 3.95
N VAL A 194 7.14 17.84 4.38
CA VAL A 194 8.29 16.94 4.34
C VAL A 194 8.08 15.74 5.27
N ILE A 195 7.63 15.98 6.51
CA ILE A 195 7.34 14.90 7.47
C ILE A 195 6.13 14.08 7.03
N TRP A 196 5.04 14.73 6.60
CA TRP A 196 3.85 14.07 6.07
C TRP A 196 4.20 13.12 4.93
N LYS A 197 5.02 13.58 3.98
CA LYS A 197 5.39 12.76 2.84
C LYS A 197 6.18 11.52 3.25
N PHE A 198 7.08 11.64 4.23
CA PHE A 198 7.80 10.50 4.77
C PHE A 198 6.83 9.45 5.32
N CYS A 199 5.86 9.87 6.13
CA CYS A 199 4.87 8.96 6.71
C CYS A 199 3.94 8.30 5.67
N GLU A 200 3.67 8.98 4.55
CA GLU A 200 2.93 8.41 3.42
C GLU A 200 3.74 7.35 2.65
N LEU A 201 5.07 7.44 2.66
CA LEU A 201 5.95 6.49 1.98
C LEU A 201 6.24 5.27 2.86
N ASP A 202 6.50 5.48 4.15
CA ASP A 202 6.76 4.46 5.17
C ASP A 202 5.48 3.67 5.51
N THR A 203 5.18 2.65 4.71
CA THR A 203 3.88 1.93 4.80
C THR A 203 4.04 0.43 4.96
N LYS A 204 5.09 -0.19 4.41
CA LYS A 204 5.21 -1.66 4.38
C LYS A 204 6.67 -2.15 4.40
N PRO A 205 7.18 -2.57 5.57
CA PRO A 205 6.60 -2.42 6.92
C PRO A 205 6.67 -0.96 7.38
N HIS A 206 5.78 -0.57 8.32
CA HIS A 206 5.93 0.73 8.98
C HIS A 206 7.08 0.67 9.98
N ASP A 207 8.31 0.94 9.52
CA ASP A 207 9.54 0.69 10.26
C ASP A 207 10.40 1.93 10.49
N LYS A 208 9.85 3.12 10.20
CA LYS A 208 10.51 4.43 10.34
C LYS A 208 11.71 4.60 9.41
N SER A 209 11.75 3.82 8.35
CA SER A 209 12.71 3.95 7.27
C SER A 209 11.97 3.82 5.95
N VAL A 210 12.42 4.55 4.94
CA VAL A 210 11.83 4.47 3.60
C VAL A 210 12.82 3.72 2.72
N SER A 211 12.42 2.55 2.26
CA SER A 211 13.21 1.74 1.35
C SER A 211 13.15 2.28 -0.08
N HIS A 212 14.10 1.86 -0.93
CA HIS A 212 14.07 2.21 -2.37
C HIS A 212 12.73 1.87 -3.04
N HIS A 213 12.04 0.80 -2.61
CA HIS A 213 10.75 0.43 -3.21
C HIS A 213 9.62 1.37 -2.80
N GLU A 214 9.69 1.92 -1.60
CA GLU A 214 8.72 2.90 -1.11
C GLU A 214 8.94 4.29 -1.70
N LEU A 215 10.15 4.60 -2.19
CA LEU A 215 10.45 5.85 -2.92
C LEU A 215 9.89 5.88 -4.34
N ILE A 216 9.52 4.74 -4.93
CA ILE A 216 9.05 4.65 -6.32
C ILE A 216 7.93 5.63 -6.69
N PRO A 217 6.90 5.88 -5.84
CA PRO A 217 5.85 6.85 -6.17
C PRO A 217 6.36 8.29 -6.36
N ILE A 218 7.54 8.63 -5.81
CA ILE A 218 8.16 9.96 -5.98
C ILE A 218 9.30 9.98 -7.00
N THR A 219 9.71 8.83 -7.54
CA THR A 219 10.67 8.77 -8.66
C THR A 219 10.01 8.92 -10.02
N ALA A 220 8.68 9.05 -10.06
CA ALA A 220 7.95 9.27 -11.30
C ALA A 220 8.44 10.54 -12.02
N PRO A 221 8.75 10.47 -13.33
CA PRO A 221 9.32 11.59 -14.10
C PRO A 221 8.24 12.63 -14.48
N VAL A 222 7.50 13.11 -13.49
CA VAL A 222 6.44 14.13 -13.60
C VAL A 222 6.87 15.43 -12.91
N ILE A 223 8.09 15.48 -12.40
CA ILE A 223 8.65 16.56 -11.60
C ILE A 223 9.77 17.24 -12.42
N PRO A 224 9.89 18.59 -12.38
CA PRO A 224 11.06 19.26 -12.94
C PRO A 224 12.36 18.73 -12.32
N MET A 225 13.42 18.59 -13.12
CA MET A 225 14.75 18.15 -12.66
C MET A 225 14.75 16.69 -12.18
N GLU A 226 13.98 15.85 -12.87
CA GLU A 226 13.79 14.44 -12.59
C GLU A 226 15.11 13.64 -12.60
N SER A 227 16.10 14.10 -13.36
CA SER A 227 17.44 13.51 -13.37
C SER A 227 18.19 13.68 -12.06
N CYS A 228 17.79 14.64 -11.23
CA CYS A 228 18.38 14.88 -9.91
C CYS A 228 17.73 14.03 -8.81
N ILE A 229 16.54 13.46 -9.02
CA ILE A 229 15.84 12.69 -7.98
C ILE A 229 16.71 11.54 -7.46
N LYS A 230 17.22 10.69 -8.37
CA LYS A 230 18.04 9.54 -8.00
C LYS A 230 19.32 9.93 -7.25
N PRO A 231 20.22 10.78 -7.81
CA PRO A 231 21.44 11.15 -7.11
C PRO A 231 21.17 11.93 -5.82
N PHE A 232 20.05 12.66 -5.72
CA PHE A 232 19.63 13.30 -4.47
C PHE A 232 19.30 12.26 -3.40
N LEU A 233 18.42 11.29 -3.71
CA LEU A 233 18.00 10.26 -2.76
C LEU A 233 19.16 9.36 -2.33
N GLU A 234 20.05 8.99 -3.26
CA GLU A 234 21.30 8.28 -2.94
C GLU A 234 22.22 9.10 -2.03
N GLY A 235 22.25 10.44 -2.19
CA GLY A 235 22.99 11.34 -1.30
C GLY A 235 22.36 11.52 0.08
N CYS A 236 21.07 11.19 0.23
CA CYS A 236 20.36 11.27 1.52
C CYS A 236 20.64 10.09 2.44
N ASP A 237 20.98 8.93 1.88
CA ASP A 237 21.41 7.75 2.63
C ASP A 237 22.84 7.95 3.18
N ALA A 238 22.96 8.73 4.25
CA ALA A 238 24.24 9.19 4.80
C ALA A 238 25.00 8.06 5.51
N ASN A 239 24.28 7.09 6.07
CA ASN A 239 24.88 5.90 6.69
C ASN A 239 25.08 4.74 5.70
N ASN A 240 24.57 4.87 4.48
CA ASN A 240 24.67 3.92 3.37
C ASN A 240 24.11 2.54 3.73
N ASP A 241 22.98 2.52 4.44
CA ASP A 241 22.27 1.30 4.85
C ASP A 241 21.21 0.83 3.83
N GLY A 242 20.97 1.63 2.79
CA GLY A 242 20.03 1.35 1.70
C GLY A 242 18.60 1.82 1.98
N ASN A 243 18.34 2.42 3.14
CA ASN A 243 17.08 3.04 3.52
C ASN A 243 17.31 4.50 3.91
N ILE A 244 16.24 5.30 3.87
CA ILE A 244 16.31 6.70 4.31
C ILE A 244 15.51 6.83 5.59
N SER A 245 16.18 7.19 6.70
CA SER A 245 15.50 7.51 7.96
C SER A 245 14.83 8.90 7.91
N ILE A 246 13.88 9.15 8.82
CA ILE A 246 13.21 10.47 8.91
C ILE A 246 14.22 11.62 9.13
N LYS A 247 15.33 11.35 9.82
CA LYS A 247 16.37 12.35 10.08
C LYS A 247 17.17 12.67 8.83
N GLU A 248 17.52 11.64 8.06
CA GLU A 248 18.19 11.80 6.77
C GLU A 248 17.28 12.54 5.79
N TRP A 249 16.03 12.09 5.64
CA TRP A 249 15.02 12.72 4.79
C TRP A 249 14.82 14.20 5.12
N GLY A 250 14.55 14.51 6.40
CA GLY A 250 14.31 15.88 6.85
C GLY A 250 15.54 16.78 6.62
N LYS A 251 16.73 16.30 6.98
CA LYS A 251 17.98 17.07 6.77
C LYS A 251 18.27 17.29 5.28
N CYS A 252 18.02 16.28 4.45
CA CYS A 252 18.21 16.37 3.01
C CYS A 252 17.35 17.45 2.37
N LEU A 253 16.11 17.61 2.86
CA LEU A 253 15.15 18.61 2.38
C LEU A 253 15.26 19.95 3.13
N GLY A 254 16.34 20.17 3.89
CA GLY A 254 16.67 21.45 4.49
C GLY A 254 16.03 21.74 5.85
N LEU A 255 15.40 20.76 6.50
CA LEU A 255 14.86 20.94 7.85
C LEU A 255 15.99 20.99 8.90
N LYS A 256 15.79 21.80 9.94
CA LYS A 256 16.69 21.86 11.11
C LYS A 256 16.44 20.66 12.03
N GLU A 257 17.45 20.20 12.74
CA GLU A 257 17.33 19.02 13.63
C GLU A 257 16.21 19.12 14.67
N GLY A 258 15.92 20.34 15.18
CA GLY A 258 14.83 20.57 16.14
C GLY A 258 13.42 20.56 15.54
N GLU A 259 13.30 20.65 14.21
CA GLU A 259 12.03 20.68 13.49
C GLU A 259 11.58 19.26 13.08
N ILE A 260 12.53 18.32 12.96
CA ILE A 260 12.26 16.95 12.53
C ILE A 260 11.57 16.18 13.66
N GLN A 261 10.28 15.91 13.48
CA GLN A 261 9.44 15.23 14.47
C GLN A 261 8.85 13.96 13.87
N GLU A 262 8.90 12.86 14.62
CA GLU A 262 8.23 11.61 14.26
C GLU A 262 6.73 11.76 14.51
N ARG A 263 5.96 12.02 13.44
CA ARG A 263 4.50 12.25 13.45
C ARG A 263 3.72 11.22 12.64
N CYS A 264 4.39 10.14 12.26
CA CYS A 264 3.73 8.96 11.72
C CYS A 264 3.02 8.24 12.88
#